data_AF-A0A6N7M5A4-F1
#
_entry.id   AF-A0A6N7M5A4-F1
#
_cell.length_a   1.000
_cell.length_b   1.000
_cell.length_c   1.000
_cell.angle_alpha   90.00
_cell.angle_beta   90.00
_cell.angle_gamma   90.00
#
_symmetry.space_group_name_H-M   'P 1'
#
loop_
_entity.id
_entity.type
_entity.pdbx_description
1 polymer ?
#
loop_
_entity_poly.entity_id
_entity_poly.type
_entity_poly.pdbx_seq_one_letter_code
_entity_poly.pdbx_strand_id
1 'polypeptide(L)'
;MVMRLLLCILLLSIVPGSILLAEETDNFLYHHLRATLLVADPSESADLISRWAESKGGYFLLKSENQVVIRFPFAEIKGLRELFADISERIIEISPEAVDLREQILGLQSGIRSRESILKKNLSYIDRADVAGTLAIEREVQALLQEIEGLKGTLRKLDTDRRLARGEINLSFREQSLPRDLPSSFAWINTVDFYKLMQEGF
;
A
#
# COMPACT_ATOMS: atom_id res chain seq x y z
N MET A 1 53.94 2.93 32.86
CA MET A 1 53.12 1.77 32.42
C MET A 1 51.82 1.66 33.22
N VAL A 2 51.09 2.76 33.40
CA VAL A 2 49.79 2.81 34.14
C VAL A 2 48.72 3.60 33.36
N MET A 3 49.12 4.31 32.29
CA MET A 3 48.25 5.23 31.54
C MET A 3 47.58 4.62 30.29
N ARG A 4 47.84 3.33 29.99
CA ARG A 4 47.15 2.59 28.91
C ARG A 4 46.02 1.69 29.39
N LEU A 5 45.88 1.48 30.71
CA LEU A 5 44.85 0.60 31.27
C LEU A 5 43.53 1.33 31.59
N LEU A 6 43.55 2.66 31.75
CA LEU A 6 42.35 3.44 32.06
C LEU A 6 41.50 3.81 30.83
N LEU A 7 42.07 3.75 29.62
CA LEU A 7 41.39 4.17 28.39
C LEU A 7 40.47 3.07 27.81
N CYS A 8 40.63 1.81 28.23
CA CYS A 8 39.80 0.70 27.75
C CYS A 8 38.52 0.47 28.56
N ILE A 9 38.37 1.08 29.74
CA ILE A 9 37.20 0.85 30.62
C ILE A 9 36.11 1.90 30.42
N LEU A 10 36.42 3.05 29.80
CA LEU A 10 35.45 4.14 29.59
C LEU A 10 34.69 4.09 28.25
N LEU A 11 34.94 3.10 27.39
CA LEU A 11 34.29 2.95 26.08
C LEU A 11 33.24 1.82 26.03
N LEU A 12 32.92 1.19 27.17
CA LEU A 12 32.05 0.01 27.23
C LEU A 12 30.66 0.27 27.87
N SER A 13 30.28 1.52 28.16
CA SER A 13 29.12 1.79 29.04
C SER A 13 28.02 2.70 28.47
N ILE A 14 27.93 2.92 27.15
CA ILE A 14 26.81 3.67 26.56
C ILE A 14 26.42 3.08 25.20
N VAL A 15 25.60 2.02 25.20
CA VAL A 15 24.37 1.96 24.39
C VAL A 15 23.37 1.05 25.14
N PRO A 16 22.48 1.60 25.99
CA PRO A 16 21.29 0.90 26.41
C PRO A 16 20.30 0.96 25.23
N GLY A 17 20.50 0.07 24.28
CA GLY A 17 19.64 -0.09 23.13
C GLY A 17 19.06 -1.47 23.17
N SER A 18 18.16 -1.71 24.11
CA SER A 18 17.20 -2.80 24.04
C SER A 18 16.51 -2.65 22.69
N ILE A 19 17.02 -3.34 21.67
CA ILE A 19 16.25 -3.65 20.48
C ILE A 19 15.13 -4.51 21.04
N LEU A 20 14.01 -3.86 21.32
CA LEU A 20 12.71 -4.47 21.31
C LEU A 20 12.66 -5.17 19.95
N LEU A 21 13.05 -6.44 19.94
CA LEU A 21 12.46 -7.40 19.03
C LEU A 21 10.98 -7.30 19.34
N ALA A 22 10.31 -6.41 18.60
CA ALA A 22 8.87 -6.43 18.49
C ALA A 22 8.58 -7.89 18.16
N GLU A 23 7.95 -8.56 19.11
CA GLU A 23 7.42 -9.89 18.96
C GLU A 23 6.66 -9.85 17.64
N GLU A 24 7.24 -10.46 16.58
CA GLU A 24 6.62 -10.56 15.27
C GLU A 24 5.48 -11.53 15.46
N THR A 25 4.42 -11.03 16.11
CA THR A 25 3.14 -11.70 16.22
C THR A 25 2.79 -12.09 14.80
N ASP A 26 2.63 -13.40 14.61
CA ASP A 26 2.45 -14.06 13.33
C ASP A 26 1.09 -13.61 12.75
N ASN A 27 1.05 -12.36 12.28
CA ASN A 27 -0.13 -11.69 11.81
C ASN A 27 -0.28 -12.00 10.33
N PHE A 28 -1.22 -12.88 10.02
CA PHE A 28 -1.59 -13.25 8.67
C PHE A 28 -2.74 -12.39 8.13
N LEU A 29 -3.20 -11.39 8.88
CA LEU A 29 -4.31 -10.53 8.45
C LEU A 29 -3.81 -9.41 7.56
N TYR A 30 -4.39 -9.33 6.37
CA TYR A 30 -4.31 -8.15 5.52
C TYR A 30 -5.51 -7.24 5.80
N HIS A 31 -5.22 -5.99 6.13
CA HIS A 31 -6.23 -4.99 6.44
C HIS A 31 -6.47 -4.05 5.26
N HIS A 32 -7.73 -3.87 4.92
CA HIS A 32 -8.16 -2.94 3.89
C HIS A 32 -9.18 -1.97 4.49
N LEU A 33 -9.01 -0.68 4.23
CA LEU A 33 -9.89 0.37 4.70
C LEU A 33 -10.42 1.12 3.50
N ARG A 34 -11.74 1.12 3.31
CA ARG A 34 -12.39 2.01 2.35
C ARG A 34 -13.04 3.15 3.11
N ALA A 35 -12.83 4.38 2.65
CA ALA A 35 -13.44 5.54 3.25
C ALA A 35 -13.95 6.50 2.17
N THR A 36 -15.04 7.19 2.47
CA THR A 36 -15.56 8.27 1.65
C THR A 36 -15.67 9.51 2.53
N LEU A 37 -14.95 10.56 2.17
CA LEU A 37 -14.85 11.80 2.95
C LEU A 37 -15.47 12.95 2.16
N LEU A 38 -16.27 13.78 2.84
CA LEU A 38 -16.68 15.08 2.34
C LEU A 38 -15.65 16.12 2.80
N VAL A 39 -14.96 16.73 1.85
CA VAL A 39 -13.86 17.67 2.10
C VAL A 39 -14.10 18.99 1.38
N ALA A 40 -13.55 20.08 1.93
CA ALA A 40 -13.65 21.41 1.34
C ALA A 40 -12.75 21.57 0.10
N ASP A 41 -11.49 21.13 0.22
CA ASP A 41 -10.52 21.08 -0.87
C ASP A 41 -9.99 19.64 -1.05
N PRO A 42 -10.40 18.93 -2.12
CA PRO A 42 -9.94 17.58 -2.38
C PRO A 42 -8.45 17.47 -2.69
N SER A 43 -7.87 18.48 -3.33
CA SER A 43 -6.45 18.47 -3.71
C SER A 43 -5.56 18.61 -2.47
N GLU A 44 -5.89 19.57 -1.59
CA GLU A 44 -5.18 19.74 -0.33
C GLU A 44 -5.36 18.53 0.60
N SER A 45 -6.58 18.00 0.68
CA SER A 45 -6.86 16.79 1.47
C SER A 45 -6.06 15.59 0.97
N ALA A 46 -5.97 15.42 -0.35
CA ALA A 46 -5.19 14.33 -0.94
C ALA A 46 -3.69 14.43 -0.61
N ASP A 47 -3.16 15.66 -0.63
CA ASP A 47 -1.81 15.99 -0.22
C ASP A 47 -1.54 15.65 1.26
N LEU A 48 -2.44 16.05 2.15
CA LEU A 48 -2.33 15.79 3.58
C LEU A 48 -2.34 14.28 3.88
N ILE A 49 -3.25 13.53 3.26
CA ILE A 49 -3.33 12.07 3.41
C ILE A 49 -2.04 11.40 2.92
N SER A 50 -1.51 11.83 1.77
CA SER A 50 -0.28 11.26 1.20
C SER A 50 0.93 11.51 2.10
N ARG A 51 1.12 12.76 2.56
CA ARG A 51 2.21 13.13 3.48
C ARG A 51 2.08 12.43 4.83
N TRP A 52 0.86 12.28 5.33
CA TRP A 52 0.61 11.53 6.55
C TRP A 52 1.07 10.09 6.39
N ALA A 53 0.70 9.40 5.31
CA ALA A 53 1.11 8.02 5.07
C ALA A 53 2.64 7.89 5.05
N GLU A 54 3.34 8.77 4.33
CA GLU A 54 4.81 8.80 4.28
C GLU A 54 5.44 9.06 5.65
N SER A 55 4.91 10.02 6.43
CA SER A 55 5.40 10.34 7.78
C SER A 55 5.29 9.17 8.77
N LYS A 56 4.39 8.23 8.48
CA LYS A 56 4.14 7.03 9.28
C LYS A 56 4.87 5.79 8.77
N GLY A 57 5.79 5.94 7.82
CA GLY A 57 6.52 4.81 7.22
C GLY A 57 5.70 4.04 6.17
N GLY A 58 4.61 4.64 5.70
CA GLY A 58 3.83 4.20 4.56
C GLY A 58 4.20 4.94 3.27
N TYR A 59 3.34 4.85 2.27
CA TYR A 59 3.47 5.54 0.99
C TYR A 59 2.13 5.59 0.26
N PHE A 60 1.96 6.51 -0.69
CA PHE A 60 0.79 6.51 -1.57
C PHE A 60 1.07 5.68 -2.84
N LEU A 61 0.04 5.01 -3.33
CA LEU A 61 0.01 4.26 -4.59
C LEU A 61 -0.63 5.08 -5.71
N LEU A 62 -1.65 5.86 -5.35
CA LEU A 62 -2.39 6.72 -6.26
C LEU A 62 -2.77 7.99 -5.50
N LYS A 63 -2.61 9.13 -6.18
CA LYS A 63 -3.08 10.43 -5.70
C LYS A 63 -3.76 11.16 -6.85
N SER A 64 -5.06 11.36 -6.75
CA SER A 64 -5.88 12.20 -7.61
C SER A 64 -6.72 13.15 -6.76
N GLU A 65 -7.43 14.08 -7.40
CA GLU A 65 -8.32 15.01 -6.68
C GLU A 65 -9.47 14.29 -5.97
N ASN A 66 -9.98 13.20 -6.55
CA ASN A 66 -11.14 12.47 -6.02
C ASN A 66 -10.78 11.18 -5.28
N GLN A 67 -9.52 10.74 -5.32
CA GLN A 67 -9.12 9.46 -4.75
C GLN A 67 -7.67 9.47 -4.29
N VAL A 68 -7.45 8.91 -3.10
CA VAL A 68 -6.11 8.57 -2.62
C VAL A 68 -6.06 7.11 -2.21
N VAL A 69 -5.07 6.40 -2.72
CA VAL A 69 -4.78 5.02 -2.29
C VAL A 69 -3.44 5.03 -1.57
N ILE A 70 -3.44 4.59 -0.32
CA ILE A 70 -2.24 4.57 0.54
C ILE A 70 -1.94 3.17 1.08
N ARG A 71 -0.66 2.95 1.39
CA ARG A 71 -0.16 1.85 2.22
C ARG A 71 0.37 2.44 3.51
N PHE A 72 0.00 1.86 4.65
CA PHE A 72 0.40 2.35 5.98
C PHE A 72 0.46 1.22 7.00
N PRO A 73 1.29 1.32 8.06
CA PRO A 73 1.29 0.33 9.13
C PRO A 73 -0.07 0.26 9.82
N PHE A 74 -0.62 -0.94 10.00
CA PHE A 74 -1.96 -1.09 10.60
C PHE A 74 -2.08 -0.51 12.01
N ALA A 75 -0.98 -0.46 12.76
CA ALA A 75 -0.92 0.18 14.08
C ALA A 75 -1.36 1.66 14.05
N GLU A 76 -1.19 2.34 12.91
CA GLU A 76 -1.52 3.75 12.71
C GLU A 76 -2.97 3.98 12.28
N ILE A 77 -3.83 2.96 12.27
CA ILE A 77 -5.24 3.10 11.86
C ILE A 77 -6.01 4.12 12.72
N LYS A 78 -5.66 4.26 14.01
CA LYS A 78 -6.24 5.29 14.88
C LYS A 78 -5.84 6.70 14.42
N GLY A 79 -4.54 6.91 14.16
CA GLY A 79 -4.03 8.17 13.65
C GLY A 79 -4.62 8.54 12.27
N LEU A 80 -4.91 7.55 11.43
CA LEU A 80 -5.58 7.79 10.14
C LEU A 80 -7.02 8.29 10.34
N ARG A 81 -7.76 7.72 11.30
CA ARG A 81 -9.12 8.16 11.62
C ARG A 81 -9.14 9.56 12.22
N GLU A 82 -8.16 9.90 13.05
CA GLU A 82 -7.98 11.24 13.59
C GLU A 82 -7.70 12.25 12.47
N LEU A 83 -6.81 11.91 11.53
CA LEU A 83 -6.60 12.73 10.34
C LEU A 83 -7.89 12.95 9.55
N PHE A 84 -8.68 11.89 9.32
CA PHE A 84 -9.96 12.04 8.61
C PHE A 84 -10.94 12.96 9.33
N ALA A 85 -10.98 12.91 10.66
CA ALA A 85 -11.83 13.79 11.45
C ALA A 85 -11.38 15.26 11.39
N ASP A 86 -10.09 15.52 11.18
CA ASP A 86 -9.52 16.87 11.09
C ASP A 86 -9.72 17.50 9.70
N ILE A 87 -9.47 16.73 8.63
CA ILE A 87 -9.50 17.26 7.24
C ILE A 87 -10.89 17.25 6.59
N SER A 88 -11.83 16.44 7.10
CA SER A 88 -13.15 16.28 6.50
C SER A 88 -14.21 17.11 7.21
N GLU A 89 -15.09 17.75 6.45
CA GLU A 89 -16.32 18.33 6.99
C GLU A 89 -17.22 17.23 7.54
N ARG A 90 -17.22 16.08 6.86
CA ARG A 90 -18.00 14.91 7.23
C ARG A 90 -17.40 13.63 6.68
N ILE A 91 -17.31 12.63 7.53
CA ILE A 91 -17.04 11.25 7.12
C ILE A 91 -18.36 10.63 6.64
N ILE A 92 -18.45 10.29 5.36
CA ILE A 92 -19.65 9.69 4.75
C ILE A 92 -19.70 8.19 5.08
N GLU A 93 -18.58 7.51 4.87
CA GLU A 93 -18.49 6.06 5.04
C GLU A 93 -17.07 5.66 5.46
N ILE A 94 -16.97 4.65 6.35
CA ILE A 94 -15.74 3.94 6.64
C ILE A 94 -16.07 2.44 6.75
N SER A 95 -15.43 1.63 5.91
CA SER A 95 -15.57 0.17 5.90
C SER A 95 -14.21 -0.49 6.08
N PRO A 96 -13.87 -0.96 7.31
CA PRO A 96 -12.70 -1.78 7.54
C PRO A 96 -12.97 -3.25 7.19
N GLU A 97 -12.09 -3.83 6.38
CA GLU A 97 -12.08 -5.22 5.97
C GLU A 97 -10.77 -5.88 6.44
N ALA A 98 -10.84 -7.15 6.80
CA ALA A 98 -9.67 -7.96 7.12
C ALA A 98 -9.77 -9.29 6.38
N VAL A 99 -8.65 -9.73 5.79
CA VAL A 99 -8.54 -10.98 5.04
C VAL A 99 -7.44 -11.82 5.66
N ASP A 100 -7.75 -13.07 6.02
CA ASP A 100 -6.74 -14.02 6.49
C ASP A 100 -5.95 -14.58 5.28
N LEU A 101 -4.64 -14.34 5.28
CA LEU A 101 -3.71 -14.80 4.25
C LEU A 101 -2.97 -16.08 4.63
N ARG A 102 -3.24 -16.67 5.80
CA ARG A 102 -2.48 -17.80 6.34
C ARG A 102 -2.45 -18.98 5.39
N GLU A 103 -3.62 -19.42 4.92
CA GLU A 103 -3.72 -20.56 4.01
C GLU A 103 -2.96 -20.31 2.70
N GLN A 104 -3.08 -19.11 2.14
CA GLN A 104 -2.40 -18.71 0.91
C GLN A 104 -0.88 -18.72 1.10
N ILE A 105 -0.38 -18.15 2.20
CA ILE A 105 1.05 -18.09 2.51
C ILE A 105 1.62 -19.49 2.75
N LEU A 106 0.98 -20.31 3.58
CA LEU A 106 1.42 -21.68 3.87
C LEU A 106 1.37 -22.56 2.61
N GLY A 107 0.37 -22.36 1.76
CA GLY A 107 0.25 -23.01 0.46
C GLY A 107 1.41 -22.65 -0.47
N LEU A 108 1.72 -21.36 -0.63
CA LEU A 108 2.85 -20.89 -1.44
C LEU A 108 4.18 -21.43 -0.91
N GLN A 109 4.42 -21.36 0.39
CA GLN A 109 5.65 -21.87 1.00
C GLN A 109 5.82 -23.38 0.78
N SER A 110 4.75 -24.16 0.89
CA SER A 110 4.76 -25.60 0.64
C SER A 110 4.97 -25.91 -0.85
N GLY A 111 4.33 -25.13 -1.72
CA GLY A 111 4.51 -25.22 -3.18
C GLY A 111 5.94 -24.91 -3.63
N ILE A 112 6.59 -23.89 -3.05
CA ILE A 112 7.99 -23.54 -3.30
C ILE A 112 8.90 -24.70 -2.86
N ARG A 113 8.76 -25.17 -1.61
CA ARG A 113 9.60 -26.26 -1.07
C ARG A 113 9.50 -27.54 -1.91
N SER A 114 8.28 -27.88 -2.37
CA SER A 114 8.07 -29.04 -3.23
C SER A 114 8.82 -28.91 -4.57
N ARG A 115 8.72 -27.75 -5.23
CA ARG A 115 9.41 -27.49 -6.51
C ARG A 115 10.92 -27.41 -6.36
N GLU A 116 11.41 -26.81 -5.28
CA GLU A 116 12.84 -26.79 -4.96
C GLU A 116 13.40 -28.22 -4.76
N SER A 117 12.61 -29.11 -4.15
CA SER A 117 12.97 -30.54 -4.01
C SER A 117 13.04 -31.25 -5.36
N ILE A 118 12.07 -31.01 -6.26
CA ILE A 118 12.06 -31.57 -7.62
C ILE A 118 13.25 -31.03 -8.42
N LEU A 119 13.49 -29.71 -8.36
CA LEU A 119 14.62 -29.06 -9.01
C LEU A 119 15.95 -29.69 -8.57
N LYS A 120 16.15 -29.85 -7.26
CA LYS A 120 17.35 -30.50 -6.71
C LYS A 120 17.52 -31.93 -7.24
N LYS A 121 16.44 -32.69 -7.36
CA LYS A 121 16.45 -34.04 -7.92
C LYS A 121 16.79 -34.04 -9.41
N ASN A 122 16.21 -33.13 -10.20
CA ASN A 122 16.50 -33.00 -11.63
C ASN A 122 17.97 -32.63 -11.88
N LEU A 123 18.52 -31.69 -11.10
CA LEU A 123 19.93 -31.33 -11.17
C LEU A 123 20.85 -32.55 -10.90
N SER A 124 20.45 -33.46 -10.00
CA SER A 124 21.24 -34.68 -9.71
C SER A 124 21.26 -35.70 -10.85
N TYR A 125 20.36 -35.57 -11.84
CA TYR A 125 20.32 -36.43 -13.02
C TYR A 125 21.17 -35.91 -14.19
N ILE A 126 21.54 -34.63 -14.20
CA ILE A 126 22.32 -34.01 -15.28
C ILE A 126 23.66 -34.74 -15.48
N ASP A 127 24.36 -35.05 -14.38
CA ASP A 127 25.67 -35.71 -14.43
C ASP A 127 25.62 -37.16 -14.96
N ARG A 128 24.42 -37.74 -15.11
CA ARG A 128 24.21 -39.16 -15.47
C ARG A 128 23.48 -39.33 -16.80
N ALA A 129 23.02 -38.26 -17.42
CA ALA A 129 22.20 -38.30 -18.63
C ALA A 129 23.07 -38.32 -19.90
N ASP A 130 22.51 -38.87 -20.98
CA ASP A 130 23.05 -38.70 -22.33
C ASP A 130 22.75 -37.29 -22.87
N VAL A 131 23.29 -36.93 -24.04
CA VAL A 131 23.15 -35.58 -24.61
C VAL A 131 21.67 -35.20 -24.82
N ALA A 132 20.84 -36.14 -25.28
CA ALA A 132 19.41 -35.90 -25.49
C ALA A 132 18.66 -35.75 -24.16
N GLY A 133 18.96 -36.60 -23.17
CA GLY A 133 18.41 -36.50 -21.82
C GLY A 133 18.81 -35.20 -21.11
N THR A 134 20.03 -34.71 -21.36
CA THR A 134 20.54 -33.44 -20.81
C THR A 134 19.66 -32.27 -21.24
N LEU A 135 19.37 -32.15 -22.55
CA LEU A 135 18.54 -31.05 -23.06
C LEU A 135 17.10 -31.08 -22.49
N ALA A 136 16.53 -32.27 -22.30
CA ALA A 136 15.21 -32.41 -21.70
C ALA A 136 15.22 -31.95 -20.22
N ILE A 137 16.24 -32.35 -19.46
CA ILE A 137 16.42 -31.94 -18.06
C ILE A 137 16.64 -30.42 -17.97
N GLU A 138 17.44 -29.83 -18.86
CA GLU A 138 17.67 -28.38 -18.88
C GLU A 138 16.38 -27.59 -19.07
N ARG A 139 15.51 -28.01 -20.00
CA ARG A 139 14.20 -27.36 -20.22
C ARG A 139 13.32 -27.42 -18.99
N GLU A 140 13.27 -28.58 -18.34
CA GLU A 140 12.49 -28.78 -17.11
C GLU A 140 13.05 -27.94 -15.95
N VAL A 141 14.37 -27.88 -15.81
CA VAL A 141 15.05 -27.03 -14.83
C VAL A 141 14.70 -25.55 -15.04
N GLN A 142 14.74 -25.08 -16.29
CA GLN A 142 14.37 -23.70 -16.61
C GLN A 142 12.91 -23.40 -16.27
N ALA A 143 11.98 -24.31 -16.59
CA ALA A 143 10.57 -24.17 -16.24
C ALA A 143 10.35 -24.11 -14.72
N LEU A 144 10.96 -25.04 -13.97
CA LEU A 144 10.87 -25.07 -12.50
C LEU A 144 11.42 -23.80 -11.86
N LEU A 145 12.53 -23.25 -12.37
CA LEU A 145 13.08 -22.00 -11.88
C LEU A 145 12.11 -20.83 -12.07
N GLN A 146 11.48 -20.72 -13.25
CA GLN A 146 10.48 -19.70 -13.52
C GLN A 146 9.27 -19.84 -12.59
N GLU A 147 8.78 -21.06 -12.37
CA GLU A 147 7.68 -21.31 -11.42
C GLU A 147 8.05 -20.92 -9.99
N ILE A 148 9.22 -21.31 -9.50
CA ILE A 148 9.69 -21.00 -8.15
C ILE A 148 9.78 -19.48 -7.97
N GLU A 149 10.34 -18.76 -8.93
CA GLU A 149 10.45 -17.30 -8.84
C GLU A 149 9.08 -16.61 -8.87
N GLY A 150 8.13 -17.11 -9.68
CA GLY A 150 6.75 -16.63 -9.66
C GLY A 150 6.06 -16.82 -8.31
N LEU A 151 6.22 -17.99 -7.70
CA LEU A 151 5.70 -18.29 -6.36
C LEU A 151 6.36 -17.41 -5.29
N LYS A 152 7.70 -17.23 -5.34
CA LYS A 152 8.45 -16.37 -4.42
C LYS A 152 8.02 -14.91 -4.55
N GLY A 153 7.79 -14.42 -5.77
CA GLY A 153 7.27 -13.07 -6.01
C GLY A 153 5.90 -12.86 -5.37
N THR A 154 4.99 -13.83 -5.55
CA THR A 154 3.66 -13.81 -4.93
C THR A 154 3.75 -13.83 -3.40
N LEU A 155 4.63 -14.67 -2.84
CA LEU A 155 4.85 -14.75 -1.40
C LEU A 155 5.37 -13.42 -0.83
N ARG A 156 6.34 -12.76 -1.49
CA ARG A 156 6.85 -11.44 -1.09
C ARG A 156 5.77 -10.36 -1.12
N LYS A 157 4.84 -10.42 -2.08
CA LYS A 157 3.69 -9.52 -2.13
C LYS A 157 2.79 -9.73 -0.90
N LEU A 158 2.39 -10.97 -0.59
CA LEU A 158 1.57 -11.25 0.59
C LEU A 158 2.29 -10.88 1.91
N ASP A 159 3.61 -11.03 1.95
CA ASP A 159 4.45 -10.60 3.08
C ASP A 159 4.40 -9.07 3.27
N THR A 160 4.32 -8.32 2.18
CA THR A 160 4.16 -6.87 2.22
C THR A 160 2.73 -6.50 2.64
N ASP A 161 1.73 -7.22 2.12
CA ASP A 161 0.32 -7.01 2.46
C ASP A 161 0.03 -7.27 3.94
N ARG A 162 0.68 -8.25 4.59
CA ARG A 162 0.52 -8.43 6.06
C ARG A 162 1.16 -7.30 6.89
N ARG A 163 2.20 -6.63 6.37
CA ARG A 163 2.91 -5.56 7.10
C ARG A 163 2.21 -4.22 6.97
N LEU A 164 1.61 -3.95 5.81
CA LEU A 164 1.01 -2.67 5.48
C LEU A 164 -0.46 -2.83 5.08
N ALA A 165 -1.33 -2.15 5.84
CA ALA A 165 -2.73 -1.99 5.48
C ALA A 165 -2.84 -1.15 4.20
N ARG A 166 -3.94 -1.36 3.46
CA ARG A 166 -4.31 -0.54 2.30
C ARG A 166 -5.46 0.37 2.67
N GLY A 167 -5.33 1.66 2.41
CA GLY A 167 -6.41 2.63 2.49
C GLY A 167 -6.84 3.06 1.10
N GLU A 168 -8.12 3.00 0.79
CA GLU A 168 -8.74 3.57 -0.40
C GLU A 168 -9.72 4.65 0.04
N ILE A 169 -9.33 5.90 -0.17
CA ILE A 169 -10.06 7.08 0.30
C ILE A 169 -10.63 7.78 -0.91
N ASN A 170 -11.95 7.86 -0.99
CA ASN A 170 -12.66 8.68 -1.97
C ASN A 170 -12.92 10.05 -1.35
N LEU A 171 -12.55 11.10 -2.08
CA LEU A 171 -12.73 12.49 -1.70
C LEU A 171 -13.89 13.06 -2.52
N SER A 172 -14.96 13.42 -1.81
CA SER A 172 -16.09 14.14 -2.37
C SER A 172 -16.02 15.59 -1.91
N PHE A 173 -16.26 16.52 -2.82
CA PHE A 173 -16.54 17.91 -2.49
C PHE A 173 -17.98 18.21 -2.88
N ARG A 174 -18.63 19.08 -2.09
CA ARG A 174 -19.94 19.59 -2.49
C ARG A 174 -19.66 20.71 -3.50
N GLU A 175 -19.87 20.44 -4.79
CA GLU A 175 -20.00 21.53 -5.76
C GLU A 175 -21.08 22.48 -5.23
N GLN A 176 -20.68 23.73 -4.92
CA GLN A 176 -21.65 24.78 -4.78
C GLN A 176 -22.27 24.94 -6.17
N SER A 177 -23.43 24.32 -6.39
CA SER A 177 -24.23 24.65 -7.55
C SER A 177 -24.55 26.13 -7.42
N LEU A 178 -23.88 26.97 -8.21
CA LEU A 178 -24.31 28.35 -8.38
C LEU A 178 -25.81 28.30 -8.69
N PRO A 179 -26.66 29.05 -7.98
CA PRO A 179 -28.07 29.10 -8.31
C PRO A 179 -28.19 29.43 -9.79
N ARG A 180 -28.84 28.55 -10.57
CA ARG A 180 -28.98 28.73 -12.03
C ARG A 180 -29.70 30.05 -12.36
N ASP A 181 -30.51 30.53 -11.41
CA ASP A 181 -31.27 31.77 -11.50
C ASP A 181 -30.88 32.71 -10.33
N LEU A 182 -29.67 33.26 -10.35
CA LEU A 182 -29.44 34.52 -9.66
C LEU A 182 -29.94 35.64 -10.58
N PRO A 183 -31.07 36.31 -10.29
CA PRO A 183 -31.50 37.44 -11.10
C PRO A 183 -30.38 38.48 -11.07
N SER A 184 -29.95 38.91 -12.24
CA SER A 184 -28.97 39.98 -12.37
C SER A 184 -29.52 41.22 -11.68
N SER A 185 -28.65 41.94 -10.96
CA SER A 185 -28.96 43.26 -10.39
C SER A 185 -29.36 44.28 -11.46
N PHE A 186 -29.14 43.97 -12.74
CA PHE A 186 -29.57 44.74 -13.88
C PHE A 186 -30.82 44.13 -14.53
N ALA A 187 -31.96 44.82 -14.40
CA ALA A 187 -33.25 44.35 -14.90
C ALA A 187 -33.26 44.02 -16.41
N TRP A 188 -32.48 44.74 -17.21
CA TRP A 188 -32.40 44.53 -18.66
C TRP A 188 -31.74 43.20 -19.05
N ILE A 189 -30.82 42.68 -18.23
CA ILE A 189 -30.14 41.39 -18.46
C ILE A 189 -31.12 40.23 -18.21
N ASN A 190 -32.04 40.36 -17.26
CA ASN A 190 -33.04 39.32 -16.98
C ASN A 190 -34.10 39.19 -18.08
N THR A 191 -34.25 40.20 -18.95
CA THR A 191 -35.13 40.16 -20.12
C THR A 191 -34.49 39.57 -21.38
N VAL A 192 -33.16 39.53 -21.44
CA VAL A 192 -32.43 38.91 -22.54
C VAL A 192 -32.01 37.53 -22.06
N ASP A 193 -32.46 36.47 -22.73
CA ASP A 193 -32.16 35.09 -22.36
C ASP A 193 -30.68 34.77 -22.66
N PHE A 194 -29.79 35.39 -21.89
CA PHE A 194 -28.34 35.39 -22.07
C PHE A 194 -27.79 33.96 -21.99
N TYR A 195 -28.40 33.12 -21.15
CA TYR A 195 -28.04 31.72 -21.01
C TYR A 195 -28.39 30.90 -22.26
N LYS A 196 -29.52 31.20 -22.90
CA LYS A 196 -29.88 30.59 -24.19
C LYS A 196 -28.91 30.99 -25.30
N LEU A 197 -28.48 32.26 -25.31
CA LEU A 197 -27.53 32.78 -26.29
C LEU A 197 -26.11 32.20 -26.13
N MET A 198 -25.71 31.87 -24.90
CA MET A 198 -24.43 31.19 -24.61
C MET A 198 -24.45 29.70 -24.91
N GLN A 199 -25.60 29.04 -24.87
CA GLN A 199 -25.75 27.61 -25.23
C GLN A 199 -25.83 27.38 -26.74
N GLU A 200 -26.38 28.33 -27.50
CA GLU A 200 -26.49 28.27 -28.96
C GLU A 200 -25.25 28.84 -29.68
N GLY A 201 -24.05 28.68 -29.09
CA GLY A 201 -22.80 29.34 -29.47
C GLY A 201 -22.51 29.48 -30.98
N PHE A 202 -21.78 30.55 -31.33
CA PHE A 202 -21.25 30.82 -32.66
C PHE A 202 -20.38 29.68 -33.22
#